data_AF-A0A2W5G685-F1
#
_entry.id   AF-A0A2W5G685-F1
#
_cell.length_a   1.000
_cell.length_b   1.000
_cell.length_c   1.000
_cell.angle_alpha   90.00
_cell.angle_beta   90.00
_cell.angle_gamma   90.00
#
_symmetry.space_group_name_H-M   'P 1'
#
loop_
_entity.id
_entity.type
_entity.pdbx_description
1 polymer ?
#
loop_
_entity_poly.entity_id
_entity_poly.type
_entity_poly.pdbx_seq_one_letter_code
_entity_poly.pdbx_strand_id
1 'polypeptide(L)'
;MAKMKNLTIVEVEIFNFLRNRLKEKPDKKMTSTFVRLKDKLLRNEGNPLEARSFMYLDIIGWLESKIRNIPVQEVIKEKYKAKITAVNN
;
A
#
# COMPACT_ATOMS: atom_id res chain seq x y z
N MET A 1 1.14 -14.43 -19.34
CA MET A 1 1.01 -14.54 -17.87
C MET A 1 1.65 -15.85 -17.40
N ALA A 2 2.93 -16.10 -17.71
CA ALA A 2 3.45 -17.47 -17.78
C ALA A 2 4.09 -18.04 -16.51
N LYS A 3 4.22 -17.28 -15.39
CA LYS A 3 4.72 -17.82 -14.12
C LYS A 3 4.08 -17.10 -12.91
N MET A 4 2.77 -17.26 -12.72
CA MET A 4 2.00 -16.75 -11.56
C MET A 4 1.70 -17.85 -10.54
N LYS A 5 2.67 -18.71 -10.21
CA LYS A 5 2.35 -19.92 -9.44
C LYS A 5 1.98 -19.65 -7.96
N ASN A 6 2.40 -18.53 -7.38
CA ASN A 6 2.15 -18.19 -5.96
C ASN A 6 2.04 -16.67 -5.73
N LEU A 7 1.13 -15.98 -6.44
CA LEU A 7 0.85 -14.57 -6.11
C LEU A 7 -0.11 -14.49 -4.92
N THR A 8 0.16 -13.57 -4.00
CA THR A 8 -0.75 -13.25 -2.91
C THR A 8 -1.92 -12.39 -3.41
N ILE A 9 -3.01 -12.32 -2.64
CA ILE A 9 -4.16 -11.46 -2.97
C ILE A 9 -3.72 -9.99 -3.05
N VAL A 10 -2.83 -9.57 -2.14
CA VAL A 10 -2.22 -8.23 -2.13
C VAL A 10 -1.47 -7.95 -3.42
N GLU A 11 -0.63 -8.89 -3.89
CA GLU A 11 0.13 -8.73 -5.13
C GLU A 11 -0.79 -8.63 -6.36
N VAL A 12 -1.83 -9.46 -6.41
CA VAL A 12 -2.83 -9.41 -7.49
C VAL A 12 -3.55 -8.05 -7.52
N GLU A 13 -3.96 -7.52 -6.37
CA GLU A 13 -4.59 -6.20 -6.28
C GLU A 13 -3.63 -5.07 -6.70
N ILE A 14 -2.35 -5.16 -6.34
CA ILE A 14 -1.33 -4.21 -6.79
C ILE A 14 -1.14 -4.29 -8.30
N PHE A 15 -1.03 -5.49 -8.89
CA PHE A 15 -0.90 -5.65 -10.34
C PHE A 15 -2.13 -5.15 -11.09
N ASN A 16 -3.32 -5.44 -10.58
CA ASN A 16 -4.57 -4.93 -11.15
C ASN A 16 -4.63 -3.40 -11.10
N PHE A 17 -4.23 -2.81 -9.97
CA PHE A 17 -4.09 -1.37 -9.84
C PHE A 17 -3.14 -0.81 -10.90
N LEU A 18 -1.90 -1.32 -11.00
CA LEU A 18 -0.91 -0.87 -11.97
C LEU A 18 -1.42 -1.00 -13.41
N ARG A 19 -2.05 -2.13 -13.74
CA ARG A 19 -2.60 -2.37 -15.08
C ARG A 19 -3.70 -1.37 -15.44
N ASN A 20 -4.57 -1.03 -14.48
CA ASN A 20 -5.62 -0.05 -14.71
C ASN A 20 -5.04 1.36 -14.84
N ARG A 21 -4.03 1.68 -14.01
CA ARG A 21 -3.34 2.98 -14.06
C ARG A 21 -2.61 3.23 -15.38
N LEU A 22 -1.98 2.22 -15.97
CA LEU A 22 -1.31 2.35 -17.27
C LEU A 22 -2.30 2.62 -18.42
N LYS A 23 -3.59 2.33 -18.23
CA LYS A 23 -4.64 2.58 -19.24
C LYS A 23 -5.36 3.92 -19.05
N GLU A 24 -5.31 4.49 -17.84
CA GLU A 24 -5.96 5.74 -17.51
C GLU A 24 -5.05 6.93 -17.84
N LYS A 25 -5.60 7.99 -18.47
CA LYS A 25 -4.89 9.26 -18.62
C LYS A 25 -4.63 9.88 -17.23
N PRO A 26 -3.51 10.60 -17.02
CA PRO A 26 -3.25 11.24 -15.74
C PRO A 26 -4.36 12.25 -15.43
N ASP A 27 -5.24 11.91 -14.49
CA ASP A 27 -6.42 12.70 -14.13
C ASP A 27 -6.44 13.03 -12.63
N LYS A 28 -7.16 14.09 -12.25
CA LYS A 28 -7.31 14.62 -10.89
C LYS A 28 -7.87 13.61 -9.87
N LYS A 29 -8.44 12.49 -10.31
CA LYS A 29 -9.00 11.44 -9.44
C LYS A 29 -7.94 10.53 -8.80
N MET A 30 -6.66 10.76 -9.06
CA MET A 30 -5.54 9.92 -8.61
C MET A 30 -5.56 9.59 -7.10
N THR A 31 -5.86 10.57 -6.25
CA THR A 31 -5.91 10.39 -4.79
C THR A 31 -6.99 9.39 -4.39
N SER A 32 -8.17 9.45 -5.01
CA SER A 32 -9.28 8.55 -4.69
C SER A 32 -8.97 7.08 -5.02
N THR A 33 -8.23 6.82 -6.10
CA THR A 33 -7.81 5.47 -6.47
C THR A 33 -6.76 4.91 -5.51
N PHE A 34 -5.84 5.75 -5.03
CA PHE A 34 -4.89 5.34 -4.00
C PHE A 34 -5.56 5.02 -2.67
N VAL A 35 -6.55 5.83 -2.24
CA VAL A 35 -7.35 5.55 -1.03
C VAL A 35 -8.04 4.20 -1.16
N ARG A 36 -8.71 3.95 -2.29
CA ARG A 36 -9.40 2.67 -2.53
C ARG A 36 -8.43 1.47 -2.51
N LEU A 37 -7.25 1.61 -3.11
CA LEU A 37 -6.23 0.56 -3.03
C LEU A 37 -5.78 0.34 -1.58
N LYS A 38 -5.49 1.41 -0.84
CA LYS A 38 -5.08 1.33 0.57
C LYS A 38 -6.11 0.57 1.40
N ASP A 39 -7.39 0.91 1.26
CA ASP A 39 -8.48 0.26 2.00
C ASP A 39 -8.59 -1.24 1.69
N LYS A 40 -8.38 -1.63 0.42
CA LYS A 40 -8.36 -3.04 0.03
C LYS A 40 -7.17 -3.78 0.64
N LEU A 41 -5.99 -3.17 0.64
CA LEU A 41 -4.79 -3.80 1.20
C LEU A 41 -4.90 -3.93 2.72
N LEU A 42 -5.38 -2.90 3.42
CA LEU A 42 -5.56 -2.93 4.88
C LEU A 42 -6.50 -4.05 5.34
N ARG A 43 -7.53 -4.42 4.56
CA ARG A 43 -8.40 -5.57 4.89
C ARG A 43 -7.67 -6.91 4.92
N ASN A 44 -6.53 -6.99 4.24
CA ASN A 44 -5.68 -8.18 4.20
C ASN A 44 -4.50 -8.07 5.19
N GLU A 45 -4.35 -6.95 5.88
CA GLU A 45 -3.34 -6.77 6.91
C GLU A 45 -3.64 -7.70 8.09
N GLY A 46 -2.64 -8.47 8.51
CA GLY A 46 -2.78 -9.49 9.56
C GLY A 46 -3.16 -10.89 9.07
N ASN A 47 -3.49 -11.07 7.78
CA ASN A 47 -3.64 -12.42 7.21
C ASN A 47 -2.25 -13.09 7.06
N PRO A 48 -1.99 -14.25 7.71
CA PRO A 48 -0.68 -14.91 7.62
C PRO A 48 -0.27 -15.29 6.20
N LEU A 49 -1.24 -15.56 5.31
CA LEU A 49 -0.99 -15.90 3.90
C LEU A 49 -0.52 -14.68 3.08
N GLU A 50 -0.87 -13.48 3.53
CA GLU A 50 -0.57 -12.20 2.87
C GLU A 50 0.62 -11.47 3.52
N ALA A 51 1.06 -11.94 4.68
CA ALA A 51 2.10 -11.30 5.50
C ALA A 51 3.40 -11.01 4.72
N ARG A 52 3.76 -11.91 3.79
CA ARG A 52 4.94 -11.74 2.92
C ARG A 52 4.91 -10.42 2.15
N SER A 53 3.76 -10.04 1.62
CA SER A 53 3.63 -8.84 0.80
C SER A 53 3.81 -7.55 1.59
N PHE A 54 3.38 -7.54 2.86
CA PHE A 54 3.59 -6.42 3.77
C PHE A 54 5.00 -6.39 4.37
N MET A 55 5.66 -7.55 4.49
CA MET A 55 7.02 -7.65 5.05
C MET A 55 8.08 -7.03 4.14
N TYR A 56 7.96 -7.22 2.81
CA TYR A 56 9.00 -6.75 1.87
C TYR A 56 8.89 -5.27 1.52
N LEU A 57 7.71 -4.67 1.62
CA LEU A 57 7.47 -3.30 1.23
C LEU A 57 6.39 -2.68 2.11
N ASP A 58 6.67 -1.52 2.72
CA ASP A 58 5.64 -0.70 3.37
C ASP A 58 4.77 0.00 2.30
N ILE A 59 4.01 -0.81 1.56
CA ILE A 59 3.13 -0.34 0.49
C ILE A 59 2.05 0.60 1.05
N ILE A 60 1.63 0.38 2.30
CA ILE A 60 0.67 1.25 2.99
C ILE A 60 1.27 2.63 3.23
N GLY A 61 2.49 2.70 3.80
CA GLY A 61 3.18 3.97 4.01
C GLY A 61 3.52 4.70 2.71
N TRP A 62 3.89 3.95 1.67
CA TRP A 62 4.05 4.53 0.34
C TRP A 62 2.73 5.12 -0.20
N LEU A 63 1.61 4.39 -0.12
CA LEU A 63 0.29 4.88 -0.52
C LEU A 63 -0.12 6.13 0.26
N GLU A 64 0.13 6.16 1.57
CA GLU A 64 -0.14 7.33 2.41
C GLU A 64 0.65 8.56 1.96
N SER A 65 1.92 8.38 1.59
CA SER A 65 2.75 9.46 1.05
C SER A 65 2.17 10.02 -0.25
N LYS A 66 1.63 9.15 -1.12
CA LYS A 66 0.97 9.57 -2.37
C LYS A 66 -0.39 10.22 -2.16
N ILE A 67 -1.15 9.76 -1.17
CA ILE A 67 -2.46 10.34 -0.82
C ILE A 67 -2.29 11.74 -0.23
N ARG A 68 -1.31 11.90 0.68
CA ARG A 68 -1.04 13.17 1.38
C ARG A 68 -0.12 14.12 0.62
N ASN A 69 0.46 13.66 -0.50
CA ASN A 69 1.43 14.39 -1.29
C ASN A 69 2.63 14.89 -0.48
N ILE A 70 3.21 14.00 0.33
CA ILE A 70 4.40 14.27 1.14
C ILE A 70 5.50 13.23 0.85
N PRO A 71 6.77 13.49 1.19
CA PRO A 71 7.82 12.50 1.10
C PRO A 71 7.52 11.26 1.96
N VAL A 72 7.82 10.07 1.45
CA VAL A 72 7.59 8.81 2.18
C VAL A 72 8.38 8.75 3.49
N GLN A 73 9.53 9.41 3.54
CA GLN A 73 10.36 9.52 4.74
C GLN A 73 9.62 10.18 5.91
N GLU A 74 8.76 11.17 5.63
CA GLU A 74 7.96 11.83 6.66
C GLU A 74 6.90 10.87 7.21
N VAL A 75 6.25 10.08 6.36
CA VAL A 75 5.31 9.03 6.80
C VAL A 75 6.02 7.99 7.69
N ILE A 76 7.21 7.52 7.27
CA ILE A 76 8.00 6.54 8.03
C ILE A 76 8.37 7.11 9.40
N LYS A 77 8.82 8.37 9.45
CA LYS A 77 9.19 9.08 10.68
C LYS A 77 8.00 9.24 11.62
N GLU A 78 6.83 9.61 11.11
CA GLU A 78 5.59 9.71 11.89
C GLU A 78 5.17 8.36 12.46
N LYS A 79 5.15 7.30 11.65
CA LYS A 79 4.82 5.93 12.10
C LYS A 79 5.78 5.45 13.19
N TYR A 80 7.08 5.72 13.04
CA TYR A 80 8.08 5.34 14.03
C TYR A 80 7.87 6.08 15.37
N LYS A 81 7.63 7.39 15.32
CA LYS A 81 7.30 8.18 16.52
C LYS A 81 6.04 7.66 17.22
N ALA A 82 4.97 7.39 16.46
CA ALA A 82 3.72 6.87 17.01
C ALA A 82 3.92 5.51 17.72
N LYS A 83 4.72 4.60 17.14
CA LYS A 83 5.06 3.32 17.77
C LYS A 83 5.80 3.50 19.09
N ILE A 84 6.77 4.42 19.17
CA ILE A 84 7.49 4.71 20.42
C ILE A 84 6.53 5.23 21.48
N THR A 85 5.66 6.18 21.12
CA THR A 85 4.69 6.74 22.08
C THR A 85 3.72 5.68 22.60
N ALA A 86 3.27 4.75 21.74
CA ALA A 86 2.37 3.66 22.14
C ALA A 86 3.01 2.62 23.06
N VAL A 87 4.34 2.49 23.07
CA VAL A 87 5.07 1.57 23.97
C VAL A 87 5.34 2.19 25.34
N ASN A 88 5.40 3.53 25.41
CA ASN A 88 5.72 4.27 26.63
C ASN A 88 4.51 4.64 27.50
N ASN A 89 3.29 4.32 27.04
CA ASN A 89 2.02 4.50 27.76
C ASN A 89 1.43 3.13 28.11
#